data_AF-A0A3R9Z0P5-F1
#
_entry.id   AF-A0A3R9Z0P5-F1
#
_cell.length_a   1.000
_cell.length_b   1.000
_cell.length_c   1.000
_cell.angle_alpha   90.00
_cell.angle_beta   90.00
_cell.angle_gamma   90.00
#
_symmetry.space_group_name_H-M   'P 1'
#
loop_
_entity.id
_entity.type
_entity.pdbx_description
1 polymer ?
#
loop_
_entity_poly.entity_id
_entity_poly.type
_entity_poly.pdbx_seq_one_letter_code
_entity_poly.pdbx_strand_id
1 'polypeptide(L)'
;MSTTQTAPQVKDTAIAPDLYMSFELGDKSWKVTASDGRHGPSRYNVGAGDAAAVAHCIGKARERSKLGPRARVHSCYEAGRDGWWLHRWLVEQGVDNIVVDSSSIEVNRHARRAKTDRLDGDKLLAMLLRHHRGERVWAVVHEPTPEDEDARRTHREFARLTQERTSHTNRIGSLLVLHNLRPNVIIGGRDWARWWERNCEQVPPLLRAEIERECARLTLVKHQVKMMEAQRRQELADGKQPLVAKLAQLRAIGPKGAWVLVKELFGWRRFANRRELAGCLGLSPTPYDSGDRQIEQGISKAGNKRARTLLIELAWSWLRLQPESALSQWFNRRFVAGGKRMRRVGIVALARRLGIALWRYLEHGEIPAGASLKPAAA
;
A
#
# COMPACT_ATOMS: atom_id res chain seq x y z
N MET A 1 -9.50 59.45 -35.50
CA MET A 1 -8.27 58.65 -35.33
C MET A 1 -8.61 57.47 -34.45
N SER A 2 -8.53 56.28 -35.05
CA SER A 2 -8.93 55.01 -34.46
C SER A 2 -7.75 54.42 -33.69
N THR A 3 -7.93 54.10 -32.41
CA THR A 3 -6.94 53.35 -31.64
C THR A 3 -7.58 52.03 -31.23
N THR A 4 -7.29 51.03 -32.06
CA THR A 4 -7.72 49.64 -31.97
C THR A 4 -7.22 49.01 -30.67
N GLN A 5 -8.14 48.61 -29.79
CA GLN A 5 -7.85 47.68 -28.70
C GLN A 5 -7.74 46.27 -29.29
N THR A 6 -6.50 45.76 -29.36
CA THR A 6 -6.24 44.37 -29.72
C THR A 6 -6.53 43.49 -28.50
N ALA A 7 -7.71 42.88 -28.47
CA ALA A 7 -8.01 41.78 -27.55
C ALA A 7 -7.14 40.57 -27.91
N PRO A 8 -6.55 39.84 -26.94
CA PRO A 8 -5.79 38.66 -27.23
C PRO A 8 -6.75 37.57 -27.74
N GLN A 9 -6.59 37.19 -29.00
CA GLN A 9 -7.21 35.98 -29.56
C GLN A 9 -6.71 34.78 -28.77
N VAL A 10 -7.56 34.26 -27.89
CA VAL A 10 -7.47 32.88 -27.41
C VAL A 10 -7.58 32.01 -28.65
N LYS A 11 -6.47 31.40 -29.07
CA LYS A 11 -6.47 30.37 -30.10
C LYS A 11 -7.27 29.18 -29.55
N ASP A 12 -8.55 29.13 -29.87
CA ASP A 12 -9.36 27.90 -29.83
C ASP A 12 -8.74 26.91 -30.82
N THR A 13 -7.69 26.21 -30.41
CA THR A 13 -7.36 24.92 -31.01
C THR A 13 -8.53 24.01 -30.69
N ALA A 14 -9.38 23.75 -31.70
CA ALA A 14 -10.51 22.85 -31.62
C ALA A 14 -10.05 21.47 -31.09
N ILE A 15 -10.14 21.27 -29.78
CA ILE A 15 -9.96 19.97 -29.15
C ILE A 15 -11.11 19.12 -29.69
N ALA A 16 -10.78 18.10 -30.50
CA ALA A 16 -11.75 17.08 -30.87
C ALA A 16 -12.38 16.56 -29.57
N PRO A 17 -13.72 16.44 -29.49
CA PRO A 17 -14.34 16.00 -28.25
C PRO A 17 -13.84 14.58 -27.94
N ASP A 18 -13.16 14.43 -26.80
CA ASP A 18 -12.76 13.13 -26.26
C ASP A 18 -13.89 12.60 -25.33
N LEU A 19 -13.96 11.29 -25.16
CA LEU A 19 -14.91 10.66 -24.23
C LEU A 19 -14.27 10.54 -22.85
N TYR A 20 -14.99 10.93 -21.81
CA TYR A 20 -14.58 10.77 -20.42
C TYR A 20 -15.52 9.82 -19.71
N MET A 21 -14.97 8.88 -18.94
CA MET A 21 -15.73 7.86 -18.24
C MET A 21 -15.26 7.70 -16.80
N SER A 22 -16.17 7.42 -15.89
CA SER A 22 -15.85 7.04 -14.52
C SER A 22 -16.53 5.74 -14.17
N PHE A 23 -15.83 4.90 -13.41
CA PHE A 23 -16.35 3.64 -12.92
C PHE A 23 -16.44 3.68 -11.40
N GLU A 24 -17.64 3.42 -10.92
CA GLU A 24 -17.89 3.09 -9.52
C GLU A 24 -18.05 1.57 -9.41
N LEU A 25 -17.05 0.94 -8.78
CA LEU A 25 -16.91 -0.51 -8.75
C LEU A 25 -17.61 -1.12 -7.52
N GLY A 26 -18.74 -1.80 -7.75
CA GLY A 26 -19.44 -2.61 -6.77
C GLY A 26 -19.20 -4.12 -6.92
N ASP A 27 -19.69 -4.89 -5.94
CA ASP A 27 -19.54 -6.36 -5.90
C ASP A 27 -20.31 -7.10 -6.98
N LYS A 28 -21.52 -6.61 -7.27
CA LYS A 28 -22.45 -7.26 -8.21
C LYS A 28 -22.55 -6.52 -9.52
N SER A 29 -22.42 -5.21 -9.48
CA SER A 29 -22.53 -4.35 -10.63
C SER A 29 -21.61 -3.15 -10.52
N TRP A 30 -21.19 -2.62 -11.67
CA TRP A 30 -20.44 -1.39 -11.77
C TRP A 30 -21.30 -0.31 -12.42
N LYS A 31 -21.19 0.91 -11.91
CA LYS A 31 -21.87 2.08 -12.48
C LYS A 31 -20.87 2.85 -13.31
N VAL A 32 -21.18 3.01 -14.58
CA VAL A 32 -20.32 3.70 -15.54
C VAL A 32 -20.99 5.01 -15.92
N THR A 33 -20.32 6.13 -15.66
CA THR A 33 -20.81 7.46 -16.04
C THR A 33 -19.92 8.03 -17.13
N ALA A 34 -20.50 8.43 -18.26
CA ALA A 34 -19.76 8.89 -19.44
C ALA A 34 -20.25 10.25 -19.95
N SER A 35 -19.34 11.10 -20.45
CA SER A 35 -19.66 12.39 -21.07
C SER A 35 -18.53 12.83 -22.00
N ASP A 36 -18.84 13.66 -23.00
CA ASP A 36 -17.89 14.40 -23.83
C ASP A 36 -17.56 15.80 -23.27
N GLY A 37 -18.05 16.10 -22.06
CA GLY A 37 -17.89 17.41 -21.40
C GLY A 37 -18.80 18.52 -21.96
N ARG A 38 -19.63 18.23 -22.97
CA ARG A 38 -20.57 19.17 -23.60
C ARG A 38 -22.02 18.80 -23.28
N HIS A 39 -22.33 17.52 -23.34
CA HIS A 39 -23.66 16.98 -23.03
C HIS A 39 -23.74 16.43 -21.61
N GLY A 40 -24.96 16.38 -21.08
CA GLY A 40 -25.23 15.75 -19.78
C GLY A 40 -24.79 14.28 -19.76
N PRO A 41 -24.28 13.77 -18.62
CA PRO A 41 -23.66 12.46 -18.56
C PRO A 41 -24.66 11.32 -18.81
N SER A 42 -24.25 10.33 -19.61
CA SER A 42 -24.91 9.04 -19.73
C SER A 42 -24.46 8.11 -18.60
N ARG A 43 -25.37 7.26 -18.12
CA ARG A 43 -25.12 6.32 -17.03
C ARG A 43 -25.51 4.93 -17.45
N TYR A 44 -24.62 3.99 -17.21
CA TYR A 44 -24.79 2.58 -17.53
C TYR A 44 -24.59 1.75 -16.26
N ASN A 45 -25.30 0.63 -16.18
CA ASN A 45 -25.11 -0.37 -15.13
C ASN A 45 -24.64 -1.64 -15.81
N VAL A 46 -23.47 -2.13 -15.45
CA VAL A 46 -22.87 -3.34 -16.01
C VAL A 46 -22.66 -4.38 -14.91
N GLY A 47 -22.72 -5.66 -15.24
CA GLY A 47 -22.34 -6.72 -14.30
C GLY A 47 -20.88 -6.56 -13.89
N ALA A 48 -20.57 -6.79 -12.62
CA ALA A 48 -19.18 -6.76 -12.17
C ALA A 48 -18.36 -7.82 -12.92
N GLY A 49 -17.23 -7.40 -13.52
CA GLY A 49 -16.38 -8.27 -14.34
C GLY A 49 -16.82 -8.45 -15.79
N ASP A 50 -17.96 -7.88 -16.21
CA ASP A 50 -18.47 -8.03 -17.57
C ASP A 50 -17.78 -7.06 -18.54
N ALA A 51 -16.59 -7.46 -19.01
CA ALA A 51 -15.78 -6.73 -19.97
C ALA A 51 -16.51 -6.44 -21.30
N ALA A 52 -17.36 -7.37 -21.76
CA ALA A 52 -18.12 -7.20 -23.00
C ALA A 52 -19.19 -6.11 -22.84
N ALA A 53 -19.91 -6.08 -21.71
CA ALA A 53 -20.84 -5.00 -21.40
C ALA A 53 -20.13 -3.65 -21.28
N VAL A 54 -18.92 -3.60 -20.71
CA VAL A 54 -18.12 -2.36 -20.67
C VAL A 54 -17.75 -1.89 -22.07
N ALA A 55 -17.27 -2.79 -22.95
CA ALA A 55 -16.95 -2.45 -24.33
C ALA A 55 -18.19 -1.92 -25.09
N HIS A 56 -19.35 -2.55 -24.89
CA HIS A 56 -20.63 -2.08 -25.44
C HIS A 56 -21.02 -0.69 -24.93
N CYS A 57 -20.80 -0.42 -23.64
CA CYS A 57 -21.05 0.90 -23.06
C CYS A 57 -20.16 1.98 -23.67
N ILE A 58 -18.87 1.67 -23.91
CA ILE A 58 -17.94 2.58 -24.59
C ILE A 58 -18.46 2.89 -25.99
N GLY A 59 -18.84 1.87 -26.77
CA GLY A 59 -19.41 2.04 -28.12
C GLY A 59 -20.65 2.94 -28.13
N LYS A 60 -21.64 2.64 -27.29
CA LYS A 60 -22.86 3.44 -27.14
C LYS A 60 -22.58 4.88 -26.72
N ALA A 61 -21.62 5.11 -25.84
CA ALA A 61 -21.26 6.45 -25.39
C ALA A 61 -20.60 7.26 -26.52
N ARG A 62 -19.73 6.64 -27.34
CA ARG A 62 -19.12 7.28 -28.51
C ARG A 62 -20.15 7.67 -29.55
N GLU A 63 -21.10 6.78 -29.87
CA GLU A 63 -22.19 7.04 -30.83
C GLU A 63 -23.06 8.20 -30.37
N ARG A 64 -23.48 8.18 -29.09
CA ARG A 64 -24.33 9.24 -28.52
C ARG A 64 -23.65 10.61 -28.55
N SER A 65 -22.35 10.67 -28.27
CA SER A 65 -21.56 11.90 -28.33
C SER A 65 -21.10 12.27 -29.74
N LYS A 66 -21.47 11.50 -30.77
CA LYS A 66 -21.09 11.72 -32.17
C LYS A 66 -19.57 11.89 -32.34
N LEU A 67 -18.80 11.10 -31.59
CA LEU A 67 -17.35 11.20 -31.56
C LEU A 67 -16.72 10.60 -32.81
N GLY A 68 -15.76 11.32 -33.39
CA GLY A 68 -15.03 10.82 -34.56
C GLY A 68 -14.16 9.59 -34.23
N PRO A 69 -13.65 8.89 -35.26
CA PRO A 69 -12.80 7.70 -35.08
C PRO A 69 -11.54 7.97 -34.26
N ARG A 70 -11.01 9.21 -34.32
CA ARG A 70 -9.79 9.66 -33.62
C ARG A 70 -10.04 10.17 -32.19
N ALA A 71 -11.28 10.26 -31.73
CA ALA A 71 -11.57 10.68 -30.37
C ALA A 71 -11.03 9.65 -29.38
N ARG A 72 -10.30 10.12 -28.37
CA ARG A 72 -9.76 9.26 -27.32
C ARG A 72 -10.83 8.98 -26.27
N VAL A 73 -10.65 7.86 -25.58
CA VAL A 73 -11.46 7.49 -24.43
C VAL A 73 -10.56 7.58 -23.21
N HIS A 74 -10.97 8.39 -22.24
CA HIS A 74 -10.32 8.53 -20.96
C HIS A 74 -11.22 7.94 -19.88
N SER A 75 -10.65 7.21 -18.94
CA SER A 75 -11.42 6.70 -17.81
C SER A 75 -10.74 6.77 -16.47
N CYS A 76 -11.52 6.70 -15.40
CA CYS A 76 -10.99 6.55 -14.06
C CYS A 76 -11.82 5.63 -13.18
N TYR A 77 -11.14 5.03 -12.20
CA TYR A 77 -11.78 4.33 -11.08
C TYR A 77 -10.94 4.42 -9.81
N GLU A 78 -11.58 4.27 -8.66
CA GLU A 78 -10.92 4.29 -7.36
C GLU A 78 -10.17 2.98 -7.10
N ALA A 79 -8.92 3.08 -6.60
CA ALA A 79 -8.15 1.92 -6.19
C ALA A 79 -8.95 1.08 -5.17
N GLY A 80 -9.34 -0.12 -5.58
CA GLY A 80 -10.31 -0.92 -4.83
C GLY A 80 -10.16 -2.42 -5.04
N ARG A 81 -11.28 -3.13 -4.89
CA ARG A 81 -11.34 -4.60 -4.88
C ARG A 81 -10.82 -5.23 -6.15
N ASP A 82 -11.27 -4.74 -7.30
CA ASP A 82 -10.95 -5.29 -8.62
C ASP A 82 -9.48 -5.08 -9.02
N GLY A 83 -8.70 -4.33 -8.23
CA GLY A 83 -7.26 -4.22 -8.43
C GLY A 83 -6.90 -3.64 -9.80
N TRP A 84 -5.92 -4.24 -10.48
CA TRP A 84 -5.32 -3.71 -11.71
C TRP A 84 -5.81 -4.38 -13.00
N TRP A 85 -6.53 -5.51 -12.92
CA TRP A 85 -6.91 -6.22 -14.14
C TRP A 85 -7.82 -5.37 -15.04
N LEU A 86 -8.75 -4.61 -14.45
CA LEU A 86 -9.64 -3.72 -15.21
C LEU A 86 -8.84 -2.60 -15.89
N HIS A 87 -7.87 -2.00 -15.19
CA HIS A 87 -6.99 -1.00 -15.80
C HIS A 87 -6.24 -1.56 -17.01
N ARG A 88 -5.62 -2.74 -16.87
CA ARG A 88 -4.88 -3.40 -17.95
C ARG A 88 -5.78 -3.69 -19.15
N TRP A 89 -6.94 -4.28 -18.88
CA TRP A 89 -7.93 -4.56 -19.92
C TRP A 89 -8.40 -3.29 -20.63
N LEU A 90 -8.68 -2.20 -19.90
CA LEU A 90 -9.06 -0.90 -20.49
C LEU A 90 -7.94 -0.34 -21.39
N VAL A 91 -6.69 -0.40 -20.93
CA VAL A 91 -5.52 0.03 -21.72
C VAL A 91 -5.36 -0.81 -22.99
N GLU A 92 -5.57 -2.13 -22.91
CA GLU A 92 -5.59 -3.03 -24.08
C GLU A 92 -6.71 -2.67 -25.08
N GLN A 93 -7.84 -2.15 -24.60
CA GLN A 93 -8.91 -1.61 -25.46
C GLN A 93 -8.61 -0.21 -26.02
N GLY A 94 -7.41 0.35 -25.77
CA GLY A 94 -7.02 1.69 -26.21
C GLY A 94 -7.63 2.82 -25.36
N VAL A 95 -8.10 2.52 -24.15
CA VAL A 95 -8.62 3.51 -23.21
C VAL A 95 -7.48 4.03 -22.33
N ASP A 96 -7.33 5.36 -22.27
CA ASP A 96 -6.44 6.03 -21.33
C ASP A 96 -7.07 6.03 -19.93
N ASN A 97 -6.81 4.97 -19.17
CA ASN A 97 -7.37 4.78 -17.84
C ASN A 97 -6.39 5.21 -16.74
N ILE A 98 -6.90 5.92 -15.73
CA ILE A 98 -6.17 6.20 -14.49
C ILE A 98 -6.86 5.54 -13.28
N VAL A 99 -6.05 5.04 -12.35
CA VAL A 99 -6.54 4.54 -11.06
C VAL A 99 -6.22 5.58 -9.99
N VAL A 100 -7.22 6.03 -9.23
CA VAL A 100 -7.06 7.13 -8.27
C VAL A 100 -6.99 6.64 -6.83
N ASP A 101 -6.19 7.31 -6.00
CA ASP A 101 -6.13 7.01 -4.57
C ASP A 101 -7.41 7.49 -3.88
N SER A 102 -8.13 6.55 -3.28
CA SER A 102 -9.36 6.77 -2.53
C SER A 102 -9.23 7.87 -1.48
N SER A 103 -8.08 7.94 -0.81
CA SER A 103 -7.82 8.90 0.26
C SER A 103 -7.62 10.33 -0.23
N SER A 104 -7.39 10.51 -1.53
CA SER A 104 -7.16 11.82 -2.16
C SER A 104 -8.42 12.44 -2.76
N ILE A 105 -9.53 11.69 -2.84
CA ILE A 105 -10.80 12.18 -3.38
C ILE A 105 -11.43 13.13 -2.35
N GLU A 106 -11.63 14.38 -2.75
CA GLU A 106 -12.20 15.41 -1.88
C GLU A 106 -13.62 15.05 -1.43
N VAL A 107 -13.85 14.83 -0.13
CA VAL A 107 -15.20 14.57 0.41
C VAL A 107 -15.77 15.85 1.00
N ASN A 108 -16.96 16.27 0.54
CA ASN A 108 -17.65 17.44 1.09
C ASN A 108 -18.03 17.18 2.56
N ARG A 109 -17.41 17.93 3.48
CA ARG A 109 -17.58 17.77 4.93
C ARG A 109 -18.98 18.12 5.45
N HIS A 110 -19.76 18.89 4.69
CA HIS A 110 -21.10 19.35 5.08
C HIS A 110 -22.25 18.52 4.46
N ALA A 111 -21.94 17.50 3.66
CA ALA A 111 -22.94 16.65 3.06
C ALA A 111 -23.51 15.67 4.09
N ARG A 112 -24.50 16.11 4.89
CA ARG A 112 -25.52 15.25 5.53
C ARG A 112 -26.49 14.65 4.48
N ARG A 113 -26.05 14.44 3.24
CA ARG A 113 -26.87 13.90 2.15
C ARG A 113 -26.65 12.40 2.03
N ALA A 114 -27.74 11.67 1.77
CA ALA A 114 -27.71 10.24 1.53
C ALA A 114 -26.64 9.89 0.48
N LYS A 115 -25.70 9.03 0.86
CA LYS A 115 -24.75 8.40 -0.05
C LYS A 115 -25.57 7.66 -1.10
N THR A 116 -25.62 8.20 -2.31
CA THR A 116 -26.19 7.52 -3.48
C THR A 116 -25.07 7.42 -4.48
N ASP A 117 -24.75 6.20 -4.88
CA ASP A 117 -23.74 5.84 -5.87
C ASP A 117 -23.73 6.78 -7.11
N ARG A 118 -24.91 7.26 -7.53
CA ARG A 118 -25.07 8.26 -8.60
C ARG A 118 -24.21 9.52 -8.41
N LEU A 119 -24.09 10.03 -7.19
CA LEU A 119 -23.31 11.23 -6.86
C LEU A 119 -21.81 10.95 -6.85
N ASP A 120 -21.41 9.70 -6.66
CA ASP A 120 -20.01 9.29 -6.63
C ASP A 120 -19.47 9.15 -8.07
N GLY A 121 -20.23 8.56 -9.00
CA GLY A 121 -19.87 8.48 -10.43
C GLY A 121 -19.77 9.85 -11.12
N ASP A 122 -20.79 10.70 -11.02
CA ASP A 122 -20.77 12.04 -11.64
C ASP A 122 -19.60 12.91 -11.11
N LYS A 123 -19.28 12.77 -9.82
CA LYS A 123 -18.17 13.47 -9.17
C LYS A 123 -16.82 12.99 -9.70
N LEU A 124 -16.61 11.68 -9.83
CA LEU A 124 -15.39 11.12 -10.41
C LEU A 124 -15.21 11.59 -11.85
N LEU A 125 -16.29 11.59 -12.65
CA LEU A 125 -16.26 12.10 -14.02
C LEU A 125 -15.88 13.59 -14.08
N ALA A 126 -16.47 14.42 -13.22
CA ALA A 126 -16.15 15.85 -13.16
C ALA A 126 -14.68 16.10 -12.76
N MET A 127 -14.16 15.31 -11.81
CA MET A 127 -12.75 15.37 -11.44
C MET A 127 -11.84 14.89 -12.57
N LEU A 128 -12.24 13.88 -13.35
CA LEU A 128 -11.47 13.41 -14.51
C LEU A 128 -11.32 14.50 -15.56
N LEU A 129 -12.43 15.19 -15.88
CA LEU A 129 -12.43 16.32 -16.80
C LEU A 129 -11.46 17.43 -16.33
N ARG A 130 -11.48 17.78 -15.04
CA ARG A 130 -10.55 18.77 -14.46
C ARG A 130 -9.10 18.30 -14.49
N HIS A 131 -8.85 17.03 -14.21
CA HIS A 131 -7.53 16.42 -14.29
C HIS A 131 -6.93 16.55 -15.70
N HIS A 132 -7.70 16.23 -16.75
CA HIS A 132 -7.24 16.38 -18.14
C HIS A 132 -7.08 17.83 -18.59
N ARG A 133 -7.70 18.79 -17.89
CA ARG A 133 -7.45 20.24 -18.07
C ARG A 133 -6.17 20.72 -17.35
N GLY A 134 -5.45 19.84 -16.67
CA GLY A 134 -4.20 20.14 -15.96
C GLY A 134 -4.38 20.48 -14.48
N GLU A 135 -5.60 20.38 -13.93
CA GLU A 135 -5.82 20.61 -12.51
C GLU A 135 -5.36 19.42 -11.65
N ARG A 136 -4.69 19.72 -10.53
CA ARG A 136 -4.29 18.70 -9.54
C ARG A 136 -5.43 18.44 -8.56
N VAL A 137 -6.38 17.60 -8.95
CA VAL A 137 -7.60 17.29 -8.17
C VAL A 137 -7.52 16.04 -7.29
N TRP A 138 -6.61 15.11 -7.61
CA TRP A 138 -6.40 13.85 -6.88
C TRP A 138 -4.97 13.33 -7.04
N ALA A 139 -4.64 12.24 -6.35
CA ALA A 139 -3.44 11.47 -6.59
C ALA A 139 -3.74 10.24 -7.47
N VAL A 140 -2.98 10.09 -8.56
CA VAL A 140 -3.02 8.91 -9.42
C VAL A 140 -2.09 7.84 -8.86
N VAL A 141 -2.58 6.60 -8.78
CA VAL A 141 -1.81 5.46 -8.30
C VAL A 141 -0.97 4.92 -9.45
N HIS A 142 0.32 4.69 -9.18
CA HIS A 142 1.20 4.03 -10.14
C HIS A 142 0.91 2.52 -10.21
N GLU A 143 0.68 2.04 -11.42
CA GLU A 143 0.49 0.62 -11.73
C GLU A 143 1.79 -0.18 -11.50
N PRO A 144 1.75 -1.32 -10.79
CA PRO A 144 2.81 -2.33 -10.86
C PRO A 144 2.64 -3.19 -12.12
N THR A 145 3.74 -3.63 -12.72
CA THR A 145 3.68 -4.69 -13.73
C THR A 145 3.02 -5.95 -13.15
N PRO A 146 2.46 -6.85 -13.97
CA PRO A 146 1.94 -8.13 -13.49
C PRO A 146 2.96 -8.90 -12.63
N GLU A 147 4.23 -8.87 -13.01
CA GLU A 147 5.33 -9.52 -12.29
C GLU A 147 5.61 -8.85 -10.94
N ASP A 148 5.62 -7.51 -10.87
CA ASP A 148 5.80 -6.78 -9.62
C ASP A 148 4.61 -6.94 -8.68
N GLU A 149 3.40 -7.03 -9.24
CA GLU A 149 2.20 -7.34 -8.49
C GLU A 149 2.28 -8.73 -7.87
N ASP A 150 2.66 -9.73 -8.66
CA ASP A 150 2.76 -11.12 -8.23
C ASP A 150 3.91 -11.34 -7.25
N ALA A 151 5.07 -10.71 -7.46
CA ALA A 151 6.23 -10.79 -6.57
C ALA A 151 5.93 -10.30 -5.13
N ARG A 152 4.84 -9.54 -4.92
CA ARG A 152 4.38 -9.15 -3.57
C ARG A 152 3.64 -10.26 -2.84
N ARG A 153 3.10 -11.27 -3.53
CA ARG A 153 2.30 -12.35 -2.94
C ARG A 153 3.09 -13.12 -1.89
N THR A 154 4.31 -13.53 -2.24
CA THR A 154 5.15 -14.40 -1.40
C THR A 154 5.42 -13.79 -0.03
N HIS A 155 5.77 -12.50 0.07
CA HIS A 155 6.05 -11.88 1.38
C HIS A 155 4.79 -11.56 2.18
N ARG A 156 3.68 -11.28 1.52
CA ARG A 156 2.38 -11.06 2.18
C ARG A 156 1.82 -12.35 2.75
N GLU A 157 1.92 -13.45 2.02
CA GLU A 157 1.57 -14.79 2.50
C GLU A 157 2.44 -15.21 3.67
N PHE A 158 3.75 -15.06 3.55
CA PHE A 158 4.67 -15.37 4.64
C PHE A 158 4.34 -14.63 5.94
N ALA A 159 3.93 -13.36 5.84
CA ALA A 159 3.48 -12.59 6.99
C ALA A 159 2.20 -13.16 7.61
N ARG A 160 1.22 -13.59 6.79
CA ARG A 160 -0.01 -14.26 7.28
C ARG A 160 0.32 -15.58 7.98
N LEU A 161 1.11 -16.44 7.36
CA LEU A 161 1.53 -17.71 7.95
C LEU A 161 2.32 -17.50 9.26
N THR A 162 3.18 -16.47 9.31
CA THR A 162 3.88 -16.11 10.56
C THR A 162 2.89 -15.71 11.67
N GLN A 163 1.85 -14.95 11.32
CA GLN A 163 0.80 -14.54 12.25
C GLN A 163 -0.05 -15.74 12.69
N GLU A 164 -0.44 -16.62 11.77
CA GLU A 164 -1.17 -17.86 12.06
C GLU A 164 -0.37 -18.76 13.00
N ARG A 165 0.92 -18.97 12.73
CA ARG A 165 1.82 -19.73 13.61
C ARG A 165 1.79 -19.16 15.04
N THR A 166 1.98 -17.85 15.18
CA THR A 166 1.93 -17.19 16.50
C THR A 166 0.55 -17.31 17.14
N SER A 167 -0.53 -17.19 16.37
CA SER A 167 -1.91 -17.34 16.85
C SER A 167 -2.15 -18.74 17.41
N HIS A 168 -1.76 -19.79 16.68
CA HIS A 168 -1.89 -21.18 17.11
C HIS A 168 -1.04 -21.46 18.36
N THR A 169 0.23 -21.03 18.39
CA THR A 169 1.09 -21.17 19.58
C THR A 169 0.47 -20.49 20.80
N ASN A 170 -0.01 -19.25 20.65
CA ASN A 170 -0.62 -18.51 21.75
C ASN A 170 -1.93 -19.14 22.20
N ARG A 171 -2.77 -19.63 21.28
CA ARG A 171 -4.03 -20.30 21.63
C ARG A 171 -3.77 -21.57 22.43
N ILE A 172 -2.86 -22.44 21.98
CA ILE A 172 -2.48 -23.65 22.71
C ILE A 172 -1.98 -23.27 24.11
N GLY A 173 -1.08 -22.29 24.22
CA GLY A 173 -0.58 -21.82 25.52
C GLY A 173 -1.68 -21.31 26.44
N SER A 174 -2.59 -20.47 25.92
CA SER A 174 -3.70 -19.92 26.68
C SER A 174 -4.67 -21.00 27.17
N LEU A 175 -4.98 -21.99 26.33
CA LEU A 175 -5.83 -23.13 26.69
C LEU A 175 -5.22 -23.96 27.83
N LEU A 176 -3.92 -24.21 27.79
CA LEU A 176 -3.20 -24.98 28.82
C LEU A 176 -3.15 -24.25 30.16
N VAL A 177 -2.97 -22.93 30.14
CA VAL A 177 -2.91 -22.11 31.36
C VAL A 177 -4.20 -22.18 32.18
N LEU A 178 -5.36 -22.39 31.54
CA LEU A 178 -6.65 -22.60 32.23
C LEU A 178 -6.66 -23.87 33.10
N HIS A 179 -5.77 -24.82 32.81
CA HIS A 179 -5.60 -26.07 33.54
C HIS A 179 -4.29 -26.08 34.36
N ASN A 180 -3.73 -24.90 34.64
CA ASN A 180 -2.45 -24.73 35.34
C ASN A 180 -1.26 -25.45 34.67
N LEU A 181 -1.37 -25.75 33.37
CA LEU A 181 -0.30 -26.35 32.58
C LEU A 181 0.50 -25.24 31.89
N ARG A 182 1.79 -25.13 32.22
CA ARG A 182 2.70 -24.13 31.66
C ARG A 182 3.88 -24.84 31.00
N PRO A 183 3.88 -25.01 29.67
CA PRO A 183 4.99 -25.63 28.97
C PRO A 183 6.30 -24.89 29.26
N ASN A 184 7.30 -25.59 29.77
CA ASN A 184 8.69 -25.12 29.87
C ASN A 184 9.47 -25.35 28.56
N VAL A 185 8.77 -25.81 27.52
CA VAL A 185 9.29 -26.06 26.17
C VAL A 185 8.60 -25.16 25.16
N ILE A 186 9.20 -24.99 23.98
CA ILE A 186 8.57 -24.27 22.88
C ILE A 186 7.41 -25.10 22.33
N ILE A 187 6.20 -24.56 22.36
CA ILE A 187 5.00 -25.19 21.80
C ILE A 187 5.20 -25.46 20.30
N GLY A 188 4.97 -26.70 19.88
CA GLY A 188 5.26 -27.21 18.54
C GLY A 188 6.74 -27.33 18.20
N GLY A 189 7.65 -27.09 19.16
CA GLY A 189 9.10 -27.28 19.03
C GLY A 189 9.51 -28.76 19.09
N ARG A 190 10.82 -29.02 19.14
CA ARG A 190 11.39 -30.38 19.16
C ARG A 190 10.85 -31.23 20.33
N ASP A 191 10.81 -30.64 21.52
CA ASP A 191 10.43 -31.34 22.74
C ASP A 191 8.93 -31.30 23.04
N TRP A 192 8.14 -30.66 22.16
CA TRP A 192 6.71 -30.46 22.37
C TRP A 192 5.93 -31.78 22.44
N ALA A 193 6.17 -32.71 21.51
CA ALA A 193 5.44 -33.97 21.46
C ALA A 193 5.60 -34.76 22.78
N ARG A 194 6.84 -34.86 23.28
CA ARG A 194 7.16 -35.51 24.55
C ARG A 194 6.53 -34.80 25.74
N TRP A 195 6.55 -33.46 25.74
CA TRP A 195 5.88 -32.69 26.79
C TRP A 195 4.37 -32.94 26.77
N TRP A 196 3.76 -32.94 25.59
CA TRP A 196 2.32 -33.14 25.43
C TRP A 196 1.88 -34.53 25.87
N GLU A 197 2.59 -35.58 25.45
CA GLU A 197 2.33 -36.98 25.85
C GLU A 197 2.29 -37.16 27.37
N ARG A 198 3.14 -36.45 28.12
CA ARG A 198 3.18 -36.51 29.59
C ARG A 198 2.08 -35.72 30.29
N ASN A 199 1.42 -34.79 29.60
CA ASN A 199 0.50 -33.83 30.20
C ASN A 199 -0.92 -33.87 29.60
N CYS A 200 -1.14 -34.57 28.49
CA CYS A 200 -2.42 -34.56 27.78
C CYS A 200 -3.58 -35.19 28.57
N GLU A 201 -3.30 -36.13 29.48
CA GLU A 201 -4.31 -36.72 30.38
C GLU A 201 -4.74 -35.77 31.52
N GLN A 202 -4.04 -34.67 31.74
CA GLN A 202 -4.40 -33.66 32.74
C GLN A 202 -5.47 -32.68 32.25
N VAL A 203 -5.86 -32.74 30.96
CA VAL A 203 -6.91 -31.90 30.38
C VAL A 203 -8.14 -32.72 29.98
N PRO A 204 -9.35 -32.14 30.00
CA PRO A 204 -10.57 -32.84 29.58
C PRO A 204 -10.50 -33.31 28.12
N PRO A 205 -11.20 -34.40 27.74
CA PRO A 205 -11.09 -35.01 26.40
C PRO A 205 -11.40 -34.06 25.22
N LEU A 206 -12.39 -33.19 25.37
CA LEU A 206 -12.75 -32.22 24.33
C LEU A 206 -11.67 -31.17 24.11
N LEU A 207 -11.05 -30.69 25.19
CA LEU A 207 -9.95 -29.74 25.14
C LEU A 207 -8.69 -30.40 24.57
N ARG A 208 -8.39 -31.65 24.96
CA ARG A 208 -7.31 -32.44 24.37
C ARG A 208 -7.44 -32.50 22.85
N ALA A 209 -8.63 -32.86 22.36
CA ALA A 209 -8.90 -32.94 20.94
C ALA A 209 -8.81 -31.57 20.22
N GLU A 210 -9.19 -30.47 20.88
CA GLU A 210 -8.99 -29.12 20.35
C GLU A 210 -7.50 -28.77 20.22
N ILE A 211 -6.72 -29.03 21.27
CA ILE A 211 -5.27 -28.76 21.28
C ILE A 211 -4.57 -29.60 20.20
N GLU A 212 -4.97 -30.85 19.99
CA GLU A 212 -4.41 -31.72 18.95
C GLU A 212 -4.71 -31.16 17.54
N ARG A 213 -5.93 -30.69 17.27
CA ARG A 213 -6.27 -30.01 16.01
C ARG A 213 -5.48 -28.71 15.84
N GLU A 214 -5.27 -27.94 16.90
CA GLU A 214 -4.41 -26.75 16.87
C GLU A 214 -2.94 -27.10 16.61
N CYS A 215 -2.44 -28.20 17.17
CA CYS A 215 -1.09 -28.69 16.91
C CYS A 215 -0.91 -29.13 15.44
N ALA A 216 -1.93 -29.77 14.85
CA ALA A 216 -1.91 -30.14 13.43
C ALA A 216 -1.83 -28.90 12.53
N ARG A 217 -2.66 -27.88 12.79
CA ARG A 217 -2.60 -26.58 12.09
C ARG A 217 -1.24 -25.89 12.25
N LEU A 218 -0.73 -25.83 13.48
CA LEU A 218 0.58 -25.26 13.77
C LEU A 218 1.70 -25.98 12.99
N THR A 219 1.63 -27.30 12.89
CA THR A 219 2.62 -28.12 12.16
C THR A 219 2.63 -27.78 10.68
N LEU A 220 1.45 -27.71 10.05
CA LEU A 220 1.30 -27.32 8.64
C LEU A 220 1.89 -25.92 8.38
N VAL A 221 1.47 -24.92 9.16
CA VAL A 221 1.92 -23.54 8.99
C VAL A 221 3.43 -23.43 9.21
N LYS A 222 4.00 -24.13 10.20
CA LYS A 222 5.46 -24.14 10.42
C LYS A 222 6.23 -24.74 9.25
N HIS A 223 5.72 -25.81 8.65
CA HIS A 223 6.32 -26.41 7.46
C HIS A 223 6.34 -25.41 6.29
N GLN A 224 5.20 -24.79 5.98
CA GLN A 224 5.11 -23.79 4.90
C GLN A 224 6.02 -22.57 5.14
N VAL A 225 6.06 -22.04 6.37
CA VAL A 225 7.00 -20.96 6.74
C VAL A 225 8.45 -21.38 6.49
N LYS A 226 8.86 -22.59 6.89
CA LYS A 226 10.22 -23.08 6.69
C LYS A 226 10.57 -23.22 5.20
N MET A 227 9.64 -23.73 4.40
CA MET A 227 9.79 -23.84 2.94
C MET A 227 10.02 -22.46 2.31
N MET A 228 9.19 -21.48 2.63
CA MET A 228 9.33 -20.12 2.10
C MET A 228 10.62 -19.41 2.59
N GLU A 229 11.05 -19.64 3.84
CA GLU A 229 12.33 -19.12 4.34
C GLU A 229 13.53 -19.72 3.59
N ALA A 230 13.49 -21.03 3.28
CA ALA A 230 14.51 -21.69 2.50
C ALA A 230 14.57 -21.13 1.07
N GLN A 231 13.41 -21.02 0.40
CA GLN A 231 13.32 -20.44 -0.94
C GLN A 231 13.91 -19.02 -1.02
N ARG A 232 13.54 -18.13 -0.10
CA ARG A 232 14.10 -16.77 -0.07
C ARG A 232 15.60 -16.73 0.15
N ARG A 233 16.11 -17.65 0.96
CA ARG A 233 17.55 -17.75 1.22
C ARG A 233 18.28 -18.19 -0.05
N GLN A 234 17.72 -19.16 -0.77
CA GLN A 234 18.24 -19.59 -2.05
C GLN A 234 18.23 -18.45 -3.08
N GLU A 235 17.12 -17.71 -3.20
CA GLU A 235 17.05 -16.57 -4.12
C GLU A 235 18.09 -15.48 -3.82
N LEU A 236 18.42 -15.27 -2.55
CA LEU A 236 19.50 -14.35 -2.17
C LEU A 236 20.89 -14.92 -2.50
N ALA A 237 21.11 -16.21 -2.26
CA ALA A 237 22.37 -16.89 -2.59
C ALA A 237 22.61 -16.90 -4.12
N ASP A 238 21.55 -17.11 -4.91
CA ASP A 238 21.57 -17.07 -6.37
C ASP A 238 21.73 -15.65 -6.95
N GLY A 239 21.77 -14.61 -6.11
CA GLY A 239 21.87 -13.22 -6.56
C GLY A 239 20.59 -12.67 -7.23
N LYS A 240 19.47 -13.38 -7.18
CA LYS A 240 18.20 -13.00 -7.83
C LYS A 240 17.52 -11.78 -7.21
N GLN A 241 17.96 -11.36 -6.02
CA GLN A 241 17.37 -10.26 -5.25
C GLN A 241 18.42 -9.20 -4.87
N PRO A 242 19.04 -8.51 -5.85
CA PRO A 242 20.18 -7.61 -5.61
C PRO A 242 19.83 -6.42 -4.72
N LEU A 243 18.64 -5.81 -4.90
CA LEU A 243 18.19 -4.71 -4.04
C LEU A 243 17.96 -5.15 -2.59
N VAL A 244 17.47 -6.38 -2.40
CA VAL A 244 17.28 -6.95 -1.05
C VAL A 244 18.64 -7.17 -0.40
N ALA A 245 19.60 -7.74 -1.14
CA ALA A 245 20.96 -7.94 -0.66
C ALA A 245 21.63 -6.60 -0.30
N LYS A 246 21.59 -5.62 -1.21
CA LYS A 246 22.11 -4.25 -1.00
C LYS A 246 21.52 -3.60 0.26
N LEU A 247 20.21 -3.67 0.45
CA LEU A 247 19.55 -3.08 1.62
C LEU A 247 19.89 -3.84 2.91
N ALA A 248 20.03 -5.16 2.85
CA ALA A 248 20.40 -6.00 3.98
C ALA A 248 21.88 -5.85 4.40
N GLN A 249 22.72 -5.16 3.62
CA GLN A 249 24.09 -4.80 4.03
C GLN A 249 24.11 -3.72 5.10
N LEU A 250 23.11 -2.84 5.18
CA LEU A 250 23.06 -1.84 6.25
C LEU A 250 22.89 -2.54 7.60
N ARG A 251 23.76 -2.22 8.56
CA ARG A 251 23.58 -2.67 9.94
C ARG A 251 22.23 -2.14 10.44
N ALA A 252 21.52 -2.95 11.24
CA ALA A 252 20.10 -2.82 11.63
C ALA A 252 19.04 -3.36 10.65
N ILE A 253 19.35 -3.63 9.38
CA ILE A 253 18.38 -4.16 8.42
C ILE A 253 18.70 -5.62 8.08
N GLY A 254 17.78 -6.53 8.37
CA GLY A 254 17.89 -7.95 7.99
C GLY A 254 17.24 -8.25 6.64
N PRO A 255 17.54 -9.42 6.04
CA PRO A 255 16.95 -9.85 4.75
C PRO A 255 15.42 -9.82 4.74
N LYS A 256 14.77 -10.21 5.86
CA LYS A 256 13.30 -10.19 5.99
C LYS A 256 12.73 -8.77 5.82
N GLY A 257 13.30 -7.80 6.52
CA GLY A 257 12.86 -6.41 6.42
C GLY A 257 13.19 -5.80 5.06
N ALA A 258 14.39 -6.07 4.55
CA ALA A 258 14.80 -5.63 3.22
C ALA A 258 13.83 -6.14 2.13
N TRP A 259 13.44 -7.41 2.20
CA TRP A 259 12.51 -8.03 1.24
C TRP A 259 11.17 -7.30 1.18
N VAL A 260 10.57 -7.01 2.34
CA VAL A 260 9.30 -6.29 2.42
C VAL A 260 9.43 -4.90 1.82
N LEU A 261 10.47 -4.14 2.18
CA LEU A 261 10.67 -2.78 1.66
C LEU A 261 10.89 -2.76 0.15
N VAL A 262 11.67 -3.69 -0.39
CA VAL A 262 11.90 -3.79 -1.83
C VAL A 262 10.61 -4.19 -2.56
N LYS A 263 9.93 -5.27 -2.14
CA LYS A 263 8.73 -5.74 -2.86
C LYS A 263 7.53 -4.81 -2.72
N GLU A 264 7.37 -4.11 -1.59
CA GLU A 264 6.24 -3.19 -1.39
C GLU A 264 6.48 -1.78 -1.94
N LEU A 265 7.73 -1.34 -2.01
CA LEU A 265 8.09 0.05 -2.32
C LEU A 265 9.23 0.14 -3.33
N PHE A 266 10.46 -0.11 -2.90
CA PHE A 266 11.65 0.37 -3.61
C PHE A 266 12.03 -0.43 -4.86
N GLY A 267 11.45 -1.61 -5.06
CA GLY A 267 11.77 -2.47 -6.20
C GLY A 267 11.13 -2.03 -7.50
N TRP A 268 10.00 -1.33 -7.44
CA TRP A 268 9.20 -1.00 -8.62
C TRP A 268 8.57 0.39 -8.59
N ARG A 269 8.33 0.97 -7.40
CA ARG A 269 7.79 2.32 -7.31
C ARG A 269 8.90 3.34 -7.55
N ARG A 270 8.61 4.32 -8.39
CA ARG A 270 9.42 5.52 -8.54
C ARG A 270 8.82 6.66 -7.73
N PHE A 271 9.69 7.49 -7.15
CA PHE A 271 9.30 8.66 -6.39
C PHE A 271 10.06 9.85 -6.94
N ALA A 272 9.36 10.93 -7.31
CA ALA A 272 10.02 12.15 -7.77
C ALA A 272 10.60 12.94 -6.58
N ASN A 273 10.05 12.76 -5.39
CA ASN A 273 10.48 13.50 -4.20
C ASN A 273 10.16 12.78 -2.87
N ARG A 274 10.78 13.27 -1.80
CA ARG A 274 10.58 12.78 -0.43
C ARG A 274 9.15 12.89 0.10
N ARG A 275 8.30 13.74 -0.47
CA ARG A 275 6.91 13.92 -0.03
C ARG A 275 6.04 12.79 -0.56
N GLU A 276 6.22 12.39 -1.81
CA GLU A 276 5.54 11.23 -2.42
C GLU A 276 5.85 9.94 -1.67
N LEU A 277 7.12 9.68 -1.36
CA LEU A 277 7.52 8.53 -0.55
C LEU A 277 6.84 8.56 0.84
N ALA A 278 6.84 9.72 1.51
CA ALA A 278 6.19 9.85 2.81
C ALA A 278 4.67 9.65 2.73
N GLY A 279 4.02 10.11 1.67
CA GLY A 279 2.60 9.87 1.38
C GLY A 279 2.31 8.40 1.14
N CYS A 280 3.10 7.73 0.29
CA CYS A 280 2.97 6.29 0.02
C CYS A 280 3.16 5.44 1.30
N LEU A 281 3.99 5.90 2.24
CA LEU A 281 4.16 5.28 3.56
C LEU A 281 3.05 5.62 4.56
N GLY A 282 2.22 6.63 4.30
CA GLY A 282 1.30 7.20 5.28
C GLY A 282 2.00 7.81 6.49
N LEU A 283 3.22 8.32 6.28
CA LEU A 283 4.05 9.02 7.25
C LEU A 283 4.09 10.54 6.97
N SER A 284 3.29 11.03 6.03
CA SER A 284 3.05 12.45 5.81
C SER A 284 2.28 13.06 6.99
N PRO A 285 2.61 14.30 7.39
CA PRO A 285 1.85 15.04 8.39
C PRO A 285 0.47 15.41 7.82
N THR A 286 -0.50 15.56 8.70
CA THR A 286 -1.84 16.05 8.37
C THR A 286 -2.10 17.36 9.13
N PRO A 287 -1.58 18.49 8.62
CA PRO A 287 -1.86 19.79 9.22
C PRO A 287 -3.34 20.13 8.99
N TYR A 288 -3.99 20.63 10.04
CA TYR A 288 -5.31 21.25 9.96
C TYR A 288 -5.12 22.73 10.28
N ASP A 289 -5.24 23.56 9.25
CA ASP A 289 -5.08 25.00 9.33
C ASP A 289 -6.38 25.65 8.87
N SER A 290 -7.07 26.31 9.80
CA SER A 290 -8.28 27.05 9.52
C SER A 290 -8.13 28.45 10.11
N GLY A 291 -7.43 29.36 9.42
CA GLY A 291 -7.35 30.81 9.66
C GLY A 291 -6.97 31.28 11.08
N ASP A 292 -7.78 30.90 12.05
CA ASP A 292 -7.70 31.13 13.48
C ASP A 292 -7.07 29.97 14.28
N ARG A 293 -6.82 28.80 13.65
CA ARG A 293 -6.30 27.63 14.38
C ARG A 293 -5.42 26.71 13.52
N GLN A 294 -4.20 26.50 13.99
CA GLN A 294 -3.26 25.51 13.47
C GLN A 294 -3.19 24.28 14.41
N ILE A 295 -3.64 23.12 13.94
CA ILE A 295 -3.61 21.85 14.68
C ILE A 295 -2.85 20.79 13.87
N GLU A 296 -1.84 20.18 14.46
CA GLU A 296 -1.20 18.98 13.91
C GLU A 296 -2.01 17.72 14.26
N GLN A 297 -2.64 17.08 13.27
CA GLN A 297 -3.48 15.89 13.50
C GLN A 297 -2.69 14.57 13.48
N GLY A 298 -1.35 14.64 13.43
CA GLY A 298 -0.46 13.50 13.40
C GLY A 298 -0.09 13.08 11.97
N ILE A 299 0.04 11.76 11.75
CA ILE A 299 0.37 11.19 10.43
C ILE A 299 -0.90 10.72 9.72
N SER A 300 -0.92 10.81 8.39
CA SER A 300 -2.05 10.41 7.56
C SER A 300 -2.47 8.95 7.76
N LYS A 301 -1.51 8.02 7.88
CA LYS A 301 -1.71 6.56 7.87
C LYS A 301 -2.35 6.00 6.58
N ALA A 302 -2.83 6.84 5.66
CA ALA A 302 -3.20 6.44 4.31
C ALA A 302 -1.94 6.06 3.52
N GLY A 303 -1.87 4.83 3.02
CA GLY A 303 -0.68 4.27 2.37
C GLY A 303 -0.31 2.87 2.85
N ASN A 304 0.90 2.43 2.52
CA ASN A 304 1.35 1.05 2.74
C ASN A 304 1.60 0.74 4.22
N LYS A 305 0.59 0.18 4.89
CA LYS A 305 0.66 -0.20 6.31
C LYS A 305 1.81 -1.17 6.62
N ARG A 306 2.13 -2.13 5.73
CA ARG A 306 3.19 -3.12 5.97
C ARG A 306 4.55 -2.44 6.04
N ALA A 307 4.87 -1.63 5.03
CA ALA A 307 6.13 -0.91 5.00
C ALA A 307 6.22 0.13 6.13
N ARG A 308 5.12 0.81 6.46
CA ARG A 308 5.08 1.74 7.60
C ARG A 308 5.39 1.07 8.93
N THR A 309 4.71 -0.03 9.24
CA THR A 309 4.95 -0.79 10.47
C THR A 309 6.41 -1.23 10.55
N LEU A 310 6.93 -1.81 9.46
CA LEU A 310 8.31 -2.25 9.40
C LEU A 310 9.31 -1.11 9.59
N LEU A 311 9.10 0.06 8.97
CA LEU A 311 9.99 1.21 9.15
C LEU A 311 9.99 1.72 10.60
N ILE A 312 8.86 1.63 11.30
CA ILE A 312 8.79 1.97 12.73
C ILE A 312 9.61 0.98 13.58
N GLU A 313 9.52 -0.32 13.29
CA GLU A 313 10.34 -1.34 13.96
C GLU A 313 11.83 -1.20 13.63
N LEU A 314 12.15 -0.89 12.37
CA LEU A 314 13.51 -0.62 11.93
C LEU A 314 14.05 0.65 12.57
N ALA A 315 13.24 1.70 12.80
CA ALA A 315 13.69 2.90 13.51
C ALA A 315 14.16 2.59 14.94
N TRP A 316 13.46 1.72 15.67
CA TRP A 316 13.93 1.24 16.98
C TRP A 316 15.25 0.48 16.87
N SER A 317 15.32 -0.46 15.92
CA SER A 317 16.53 -1.26 15.68
C SER A 317 17.72 -0.38 15.25
N TRP A 318 17.45 0.67 14.47
CA TRP A 318 18.42 1.63 13.97
C TRP A 318 19.09 2.38 15.10
N LEU A 319 18.32 2.89 16.07
CA LEU A 319 18.89 3.57 17.24
C LEU A 319 19.85 2.67 18.03
N ARG A 320 19.54 1.37 18.12
CA ARG A 320 20.37 0.39 18.85
C ARG A 320 21.63 0.01 18.09
N LEU A 321 21.51 -0.17 16.77
CA LEU A 321 22.56 -0.82 15.96
C LEU A 321 23.35 0.18 15.09
N GLN A 322 22.89 1.43 15.00
CA GLN A 322 23.53 2.54 14.29
C GLN A 322 23.60 3.80 15.17
N PRO A 323 24.14 3.73 16.41
CA PRO A 323 24.09 4.85 17.36
C PRO A 323 24.80 6.11 16.83
N GLU A 324 25.88 5.93 16.08
CA GLU A 324 26.69 7.03 15.52
C GLU A 324 26.12 7.63 14.22
N SER A 325 25.06 7.06 13.67
CA SER A 325 24.46 7.61 12.46
C SER A 325 23.87 8.99 12.72
N ALA A 326 23.93 9.88 11.72
CA ALA A 326 23.36 11.22 11.81
C ALA A 326 21.86 11.20 12.15
N LEU A 327 21.15 10.15 11.72
CA LEU A 327 19.75 9.90 12.06
C LEU A 327 19.54 9.61 13.56
N SER A 328 20.38 8.74 14.14
CA SER A 328 20.32 8.42 15.58
C SER A 328 20.72 9.61 16.42
N GLN A 329 21.78 10.33 16.06
CA GLN A 329 22.19 11.55 16.76
C GLN A 329 21.11 12.63 16.67
N TRP A 330 20.48 12.82 15.50
CA TRP A 330 19.35 13.73 15.36
C TRP A 330 18.17 13.35 16.28
N PHE A 331 17.84 12.06 16.36
CA PHE A 331 16.80 11.58 17.27
C PHE A 331 17.17 11.88 18.73
N ASN A 332 18.42 11.59 19.12
CA ASN A 332 18.90 11.78 20.48
C ASN A 332 18.83 13.26 20.89
N ARG A 333 19.32 14.17 20.05
CA ARG A 333 19.26 15.62 20.32
C ARG A 333 17.83 16.14 20.51
N ARG A 334 16.85 15.58 19.82
CA ARG A 334 15.49 16.16 19.77
C ARG A 334 14.47 15.46 20.68
N PHE A 335 14.64 14.18 20.97
CA PHE A 335 13.60 13.38 21.63
C PHE A 335 14.04 12.66 22.91
N VAL A 336 15.34 12.50 23.18
CA VAL A 336 15.80 11.74 24.37
C VAL A 336 15.49 12.47 25.68
N ALA A 337 15.66 13.79 25.71
CA ALA A 337 15.28 14.61 26.88
C ALA A 337 13.75 14.65 27.11
N GLY A 338 12.96 14.22 26.13
CA GLY A 338 11.51 14.12 26.25
C GLY A 338 11.05 12.85 26.96
N GLY A 339 9.89 12.91 27.61
CA GLY A 339 9.27 11.73 28.23
C GLY A 339 8.90 10.62 27.24
N LYS A 340 8.42 9.48 27.75
CA LYS A 340 8.08 8.27 26.96
C LYS A 340 7.22 8.56 25.73
N ARG A 341 6.25 9.48 25.85
CA ARG A 341 5.37 9.90 24.74
C ARG A 341 6.15 10.57 23.62
N MET A 342 7.02 11.53 23.95
CA MET A 342 7.84 12.27 22.97
C MET A 342 8.80 11.34 22.24
N ARG A 343 9.39 10.37 22.94
CA ARG A 343 10.24 9.34 22.31
C ARG A 343 9.49 8.52 21.26
N ARG A 344 8.25 8.11 21.54
CA ARG A 344 7.40 7.39 20.55
C ARG A 344 7.09 8.24 19.33
N VAL A 345 6.80 9.53 19.51
CA VAL A 345 6.64 10.49 18.39
C VAL A 345 7.94 10.59 17.58
N GLY A 346 9.07 10.70 18.26
CA GLY A 346 10.40 10.72 17.64
C GLY A 346 10.69 9.49 16.79
N ILE A 347 10.24 8.31 17.21
CA ILE A 347 10.41 7.07 16.44
C ILE A 347 9.63 7.13 15.12
N VAL A 348 8.39 7.64 15.15
CA VAL A 348 7.60 7.81 13.93
C VAL A 348 8.28 8.82 12.98
N ALA A 349 8.83 9.91 13.52
CA ALA A 349 9.57 10.88 12.74
C ALA A 349 10.88 10.30 12.17
N LEU A 350 11.59 9.48 12.97
CA LEU A 350 12.78 8.75 12.55
C LEU A 350 12.46 7.74 11.46
N ALA A 351 11.35 6.99 11.56
CA ALA A 351 10.90 6.04 10.55
C ALA A 351 10.70 6.72 9.18
N ARG A 352 10.12 7.92 9.16
CA ARG A 352 9.99 8.73 7.92
C ARG A 352 11.36 9.11 7.35
N ARG A 353 12.25 9.63 8.19
CA ARG A 353 13.61 10.03 7.76
C ARG A 353 14.42 8.84 7.28
N LEU A 354 14.31 7.71 7.98
CA LEU A 354 14.94 6.45 7.61
C LEU A 354 14.43 5.98 6.25
N GLY A 355 13.10 5.95 6.03
CA GLY A 355 12.54 5.59 4.73
C GLY A 355 13.12 6.42 3.57
N ILE A 356 13.27 7.74 3.75
CA ILE A 356 13.90 8.63 2.77
C ILE A 356 15.38 8.29 2.56
N ALA A 357 16.12 8.03 3.63
CA ALA A 357 17.53 7.67 3.54
C ALA A 357 17.74 6.31 2.84
N LEU A 358 16.89 5.32 3.11
CA LEU A 358 16.92 4.02 2.45
C LEU A 358 16.58 4.12 0.96
N TRP A 359 15.63 4.98 0.60
CA TRP A 359 15.32 5.27 -0.80
C TRP A 359 16.53 5.84 -1.53
N ARG A 360 17.18 6.87 -0.98
CA ARG A 360 18.40 7.47 -1.57
C ARG A 360 19.56 6.48 -1.66
N TYR A 361 19.72 5.63 -0.65
CA TYR A 361 20.73 4.57 -0.68
C TYR A 361 20.50 3.59 -1.84
N LEU A 362 19.26 3.19 -2.07
CA LEU A 362 18.93 2.28 -3.17
C LEU A 362 19.07 2.95 -4.53
N GLU A 363 18.52 4.16 -4.70
CA GLU A 363 18.47 4.90 -5.97
C GLU A 363 19.83 5.48 -6.38
N HIS A 364 20.59 6.02 -5.43
CA HIS A 364 21.82 6.79 -5.71
C HIS A 364 23.08 6.21 -5.05
N GLY A 365 22.96 5.13 -4.26
CA GLY A 365 24.09 4.58 -3.52
C GLY A 365 24.50 5.39 -2.29
N GLU A 366 23.75 6.44 -1.94
CA GLU A 366 24.02 7.31 -0.78
C GLU A 366 23.85 6.54 0.54
N ILE A 367 24.93 6.05 1.12
CA ILE A 367 24.90 5.46 2.47
C ILE A 367 24.46 6.55 3.47
N PRO A 368 23.47 6.28 4.35
CA PRO A 368 23.07 7.26 5.36
C PRO A 368 24.27 7.72 6.18
N ALA A 369 24.47 9.02 6.35
CA ALA A 369 25.67 9.56 7.00
C ALA A 369 25.90 8.94 8.39
N GLY A 370 27.13 8.46 8.63
CA GLY A 370 27.53 7.77 9.86
C GLY A 370 26.94 6.37 10.05
N ALA A 371 26.23 5.82 9.07
CA ALA A 371 25.75 4.45 9.13
C ALA A 371 26.85 3.47 8.72
N SER A 372 26.90 2.35 9.43
CA SER A 372 27.83 1.25 9.17
C SER A 372 27.17 0.15 8.32
N LEU A 373 27.94 -0.43 7.41
CA LEU A 373 27.57 -1.69 6.76
C LEU A 373 27.94 -2.87 7.67
N LYS A 374 27.26 -4.00 7.49
CA LYS A 374 27.68 -5.26 8.09
C LYS A 374 29.04 -5.65 7.51
N PRO A 375 29.90 -6.32 8.30
CA PRO A 375 31.11 -6.90 7.74
C PRO A 375 30.75 -7.84 6.59
N ALA A 376 31.57 -7.84 5.54
CA ALA A 376 31.46 -8.85 4.50
C ALA A 376 31.53 -10.24 5.17
N ALA A 377 30.66 -11.16 4.76
CA ALA A 377 30.80 -12.54 5.19
C ALA A 377 32.15 -13.03 4.65
N ALA A 378 33.07 -13.38 5.55
CA ALA A 378 34.36 -13.97 5.21
C ALA A 378 34.18 -15.35 4.58
#